data_AF-A0A7R9M2H8-F1
#
_entry.id   AF-A0A7R9M2H8-F1
#
_cell.length_a   1.000
_cell.length_b   1.000
_cell.length_c   1.000
_cell.angle_alpha   90.00
_cell.angle_beta   90.00
_cell.angle_gamma   90.00
#
_symmetry.space_group_name_H-M   'P 1'
#
loop_
_entity.id
_entity.type
_entity.pdbx_description
1 polymer ?
#
loop_
_entity_poly.entity_id
_entity_poly.type
_entity_poly.pdbx_seq_one_letter_code
_entity_poly.pdbx_strand_id
1 'polypeptide(L)'
;MRTLQIFNIEMKSKMKAHTINEDVVFWKWINVNAIALVTETAVFHWSMEGDSLPAKMFDRHTSLNGCQIINYRCDHSLKWLLLIGISAQQNRVVGAMQLYSVERKVSKPIDGLAAAFTQFKCEGNREISTLLCYAVRTQAGGKLHVIEVGTPATGNQPYSKKAVDVFFPPEAQNDFPVAMQMSPKYDIVYLITKYGYIHLYDVETGT
;
A
#
# COMPACT_ATOMS: atom_id res chain seq x y z
N MET A 1 22.10 -7.30 15.25
CA MET A 1 21.99 -5.84 15.24
C MET A 1 22.55 -5.32 13.92
N ARG A 2 21.74 -4.62 13.13
CA ARG A 2 22.15 -4.04 11.84
C ARG A 2 22.11 -2.52 11.96
N THR A 3 23.08 -1.87 11.32
CA THR A 3 23.14 -0.40 11.28
C THR A 3 22.52 0.10 9.98
N LEU A 4 21.51 0.95 10.10
CA LEU A 4 20.90 1.67 8.99
C LEU A 4 21.56 3.04 8.86
N GLN A 5 21.79 3.49 7.63
CA GLN A 5 22.42 4.78 7.35
C GLN A 5 21.67 5.54 6.25
N ILE A 6 21.46 6.83 6.46
CA ILE A 6 21.02 7.77 5.43
C ILE A 6 22.25 8.59 5.04
N PHE A 7 22.59 8.59 3.76
CA PHE A 7 23.82 9.17 3.25
C PHE A 7 23.50 10.15 2.12
N ASN A 8 24.08 11.34 2.17
CA ASN A 8 24.02 12.30 1.09
C ASN A 8 25.10 11.95 0.06
N ILE A 9 24.68 11.50 -1.12
CA ILE A 9 25.58 11.04 -2.17
C ILE A 9 26.40 12.20 -2.77
N GLU A 10 25.79 13.37 -2.95
CA GLU A 10 26.44 14.54 -3.54
C GLU A 10 27.50 15.13 -2.61
N MET A 11 27.15 15.34 -1.34
CA MET A 11 28.07 15.85 -0.32
C MET A 11 29.04 14.79 0.21
N LYS A 12 28.87 13.53 -0.20
CA LYS A 12 29.61 12.37 0.32
C LYS A 12 29.65 12.31 1.85
N SER A 13 28.53 12.63 2.49
CA SER A 13 28.45 12.75 3.94
C SER A 13 27.32 11.89 4.51
N LYS A 14 27.59 11.30 5.68
CA LYS A 14 26.57 10.56 6.42
C LYS A 14 25.62 11.56 7.07
N MET A 15 24.34 11.51 6.70
CA MET A 15 23.31 12.35 7.31
C MET A 15 22.88 11.78 8.65
N LYS A 16 22.49 10.50 8.68
CA LYS A 16 21.98 9.83 9.88
C LYS A 16 22.41 8.37 9.94
N ALA A 17 22.50 7.83 11.15
CA ALA A 17 22.68 6.41 11.39
C ALA A 17 21.85 5.96 12.58
N HIS A 18 21.35 4.74 12.52
CA HIS A 18 20.62 4.13 13.62
C HIS A 18 20.89 2.62 13.66
N THR A 19 21.23 2.10 14.83
CA THR A 19 21.37 0.66 15.05
C THR A 19 20.03 0.13 15.54
N ILE A 20 19.37 -0.66 14.71
CA ILE A 20 18.10 -1.28 15.06
C ILE A 20 18.34 -2.62 15.76
N ASN A 21 17.55 -2.88 16.80
CA ASN A 21 17.64 -4.09 17.61
C ASN A 21 16.98 -5.31 16.95
N GLU A 22 16.15 -5.08 15.93
CA GLU A 22 15.44 -6.09 15.15
C GLU A 22 15.91 -6.07 13.69
N ASP A 23 15.79 -7.19 12.98
CA ASP A 23 16.12 -7.23 11.56
C ASP A 23 15.03 -6.53 10.72
N VAL A 24 15.46 -5.59 9.88
CA VAL A 24 14.59 -4.96 8.87
C VAL A 24 14.47 -5.90 7.68
N VAL A 25 13.26 -6.42 7.46
CA VAL A 25 12.95 -7.36 6.38
C VAL A 25 12.52 -6.66 5.09
N PHE A 26 12.05 -5.41 5.19
CA PHE A 26 11.68 -4.57 4.06
C PHE A 26 11.80 -3.08 4.41
N TRP A 27 12.15 -2.24 3.45
CA TRP A 27 12.16 -0.79 3.63
C TRP A 27 11.83 -0.06 2.33
N LYS A 28 11.29 1.16 2.45
CA LYS A 28 10.89 1.97 1.30
C LYS A 28 10.78 3.44 1.68
N TRP A 29 11.30 4.33 0.83
CA TRP A 29 10.98 5.76 0.91
C TRP A 29 9.50 5.99 0.67
N ILE A 30 8.83 6.62 1.64
CA ILE A 30 7.38 6.89 1.58
C ILE A 30 7.08 8.30 1.09
N ASN A 31 8.05 9.20 1.20
CA ASN A 31 8.07 10.53 0.61
C ASN A 31 9.54 10.98 0.47
N VAL A 32 9.77 12.27 0.21
CA VAL A 32 11.11 12.84 0.01
C VAL A 32 12.00 12.85 1.26
N ASN A 33 11.42 12.74 2.46
CA ASN A 33 12.14 12.92 3.71
C ASN A 33 11.96 11.80 4.74
N ALA A 34 11.19 10.76 4.44
CA ALA A 34 10.92 9.67 5.37
C ALA A 34 11.02 8.30 4.70
N ILE A 35 11.64 7.36 5.42
CA ILE A 35 11.74 5.95 5.07
C ILE A 35 10.88 5.12 6.02
N ALA A 36 10.09 4.21 5.47
CA ALA A 36 9.42 3.17 6.24
C ALA A 36 10.34 1.95 6.39
N LEU A 37 10.42 1.43 7.60
CA LEU A 37 11.18 0.25 7.98
C LEU A 37 10.19 -0.80 8.49
N VAL A 38 10.27 -2.02 7.96
CA VAL A 38 9.41 -3.13 8.36
C VAL A 38 10.29 -4.19 8.99
N THR A 39 10.02 -4.53 10.24
CA THR A 39 10.63 -5.67 10.95
C THR A 39 9.71 -6.88 10.87
N GLU A 40 10.06 -7.97 11.54
CA GLU A 40 9.18 -9.14 11.66
C GLU A 40 7.88 -8.82 12.42
N THR A 41 7.91 -7.84 13.34
CA THR A 41 6.83 -7.59 14.30
C THR A 41 6.17 -6.22 14.13
N ALA A 42 6.83 -5.23 13.53
CA ALA A 42 6.31 -3.87 13.48
C ALA A 42 6.75 -3.09 12.24
N VAL A 43 6.08 -1.96 12.02
CA VAL A 43 6.42 -0.96 11.01
C VAL A 43 6.81 0.34 11.70
N PHE A 44 7.90 0.95 11.23
CA PHE A 44 8.45 2.20 11.74
C PHE A 44 8.59 3.22 10.62
N HIS A 45 8.44 4.50 10.93
CA HIS A 45 8.82 5.61 10.06
C HIS A 45 10.05 6.32 10.61
N TRP A 46 11.02 6.59 9.75
CA TRP A 46 12.23 7.32 10.13
C TRP A 46 12.41 8.51 9.21
N SER A 47 12.30 9.72 9.77
CA SER A 47 12.57 10.95 9.02
C SER A 47 14.08 11.15 8.87
N MET A 48 14.50 11.65 7.72
CA MET A 48 15.87 12.07 7.46
C MET A 48 16.18 13.46 8.06
N GLU A 49 15.16 14.16 8.54
CA GLU A 49 15.29 15.48 9.15
C GLU A 49 15.63 15.40 10.64
N GLY A 50 16.48 16.33 11.09
CA GLY A 50 16.94 16.47 12.47
C GLY A 50 17.47 15.17 13.06
N ASP A 51 17.42 15.08 14.40
CA ASP A 51 17.90 13.93 15.16
C ASP A 51 16.81 12.88 15.45
N SER A 52 15.71 12.90 14.68
CA SER A 52 14.61 11.96 14.86
C SER A 52 15.06 10.50 14.77
N LEU A 53 14.57 9.66 15.69
CA LEU A 53 14.79 8.22 15.66
C LEU A 53 13.61 7.53 14.93
N PRO A 54 13.78 6.28 14.47
CA PRO A 54 12.65 5.51 13.92
C PRO A 54 11.49 5.44 14.92
N ALA A 55 10.33 5.95 14.53
CA ALA A 55 9.12 5.94 15.33
C ALA A 55 8.24 4.77 14.93
N LYS A 56 7.83 3.94 15.89
CA LYS A 56 6.90 2.83 15.64
C LYS A 56 5.54 3.37 15.22
N MET A 57 5.00 2.86 14.12
CA MET A 57 3.69 3.24 13.60
C MET A 57 2.61 2.24 14.04
N PHE A 58 2.86 0.94 13.84
CA PHE A 58 1.94 -0.14 14.23
C PHE A 58 2.66 -1.49 14.31
N ASP A 59 2.04 -2.44 15.01
CA ASP A 59 2.43 -3.85 15.03
C ASP A 59 1.87 -4.59 13.81
N ARG A 60 2.68 -5.48 13.22
CA ARG A 60 2.27 -6.34 12.12
C ARG A 60 1.13 -7.25 12.57
N HIS A 61 0.05 -7.23 11.80
CA HIS A 61 -1.10 -8.09 12.03
C HIS A 61 -0.74 -9.55 11.75
N THR A 62 -1.32 -10.47 12.52
CA THR A 62 -0.99 -11.91 12.45
C THR A 62 -1.26 -12.54 11.09
N SER A 63 -2.16 -11.97 10.29
CA SER A 63 -2.40 -12.37 8.90
C SER A 63 -1.18 -12.20 7.97
N LEU A 64 -0.19 -11.40 8.39
CA LEU A 64 1.07 -11.18 7.66
C LEU A 64 2.24 -12.01 8.24
N ASN A 65 1.99 -12.90 9.20
CA ASN A 65 3.04 -13.78 9.73
C ASN A 65 3.53 -14.73 8.63
N GLY A 66 4.85 -14.87 8.51
CA GLY A 66 5.47 -15.71 7.46
C GLY A 66 5.32 -15.19 6.03
N CYS A 67 4.66 -14.03 5.82
CA CYS A 67 4.57 -13.42 4.50
C CYS A 67 5.89 -12.75 4.11
N GLN A 68 6.30 -12.92 2.85
CA GLN A 68 7.29 -12.07 2.22
C GLN A 68 6.69 -10.69 2.01
N ILE A 69 7.27 -9.66 2.62
CA ILE A 69 6.82 -8.29 2.43
C ILE A 69 7.27 -7.80 1.05
N ILE A 70 6.32 -7.35 0.24
CA ILE A 70 6.57 -6.90 -1.14
C ILE A 70 6.36 -5.40 -1.33
N ASN A 71 5.56 -4.77 -0.48
CA ASN A 71 5.33 -3.34 -0.59
C ASN A 71 4.83 -2.72 0.72
N TYR A 72 5.01 -1.40 0.80
CA TYR A 72 4.43 -0.56 1.84
C TYR A 72 3.99 0.76 1.20
N ARG A 73 2.77 1.22 1.52
CA ARG A 73 2.21 2.46 0.98
C ARG A 73 1.57 3.31 2.06
N CYS A 74 1.47 4.60 1.78
CA CYS A 74 0.73 5.55 2.58
C CYS A 74 -0.15 6.38 1.66
N ASP A 75 -1.24 6.92 2.20
CA ASP A 75 -1.95 8.01 1.54
C ASP A 75 -1.13 9.32 1.60
N HIS A 76 -1.59 10.35 0.89
CA HIS A 76 -0.90 11.64 0.81
C HIS A 76 -0.68 12.29 2.19
N SER A 77 -1.61 12.11 3.13
CA SER A 77 -1.55 12.72 4.47
C SER A 77 -0.84 11.86 5.52
N LEU A 78 -0.34 10.68 5.14
CA LEU A 78 0.26 9.69 6.03
C LEU A 78 -0.67 9.28 7.20
N LYS A 79 -1.99 9.31 7.00
CA LYS A 79 -3.00 8.90 7.99
C LYS A 79 -3.49 7.47 7.76
N TRP A 80 -3.30 6.95 6.57
CA TRP A 80 -3.59 5.58 6.17
C TRP A 80 -2.31 4.91 5.70
N LEU A 81 -2.00 3.78 6.33
CA LEU A 81 -0.78 3.01 6.09
C LEU A 81 -1.18 1.61 5.61
N LEU A 82 -0.48 1.09 4.61
CA LEU A 82 -0.79 -0.21 4.02
C LEU A 82 0.48 -1.04 3.87
N LEU A 83 0.56 -2.14 4.60
CA LEU A 83 1.60 -3.16 4.45
C LEU A 83 1.08 -4.29 3.56
N ILE A 84 1.86 -4.71 2.57
CA ILE A 84 1.49 -5.75 1.60
C ILE A 84 2.51 -6.87 1.65
N GLY A 85 2.05 -8.08 1.94
CA GLY A 85 2.84 -9.30 1.94
C GLY A 85 2.21 -10.40 1.09
N ILE A 86 3.04 -11.34 0.65
CA ILE A 86 2.60 -12.52 -0.08
C ILE A 86 3.13 -13.80 0.57
N SER A 87 2.40 -14.89 0.40
CA SER A 87 2.83 -16.23 0.80
C SER A 87 2.46 -17.24 -0.28
N ALA A 88 3.21 -18.34 -0.35
CA ALA A 88 2.85 -19.47 -1.19
C ALA A 88 1.92 -20.40 -0.40
N GLN A 89 0.71 -20.63 -0.90
CA GLN A 89 -0.25 -21.57 -0.32
C GLN A 89 -0.82 -22.44 -1.43
N GLN A 90 -0.74 -23.77 -1.28
CA GLN A 90 -1.28 -24.74 -2.25
C GLN A 90 -0.86 -24.41 -3.70
N ASN A 91 0.44 -24.17 -3.92
CA ASN A 91 1.03 -23.78 -5.21
C ASN A 91 0.51 -22.47 -5.83
N ARG A 92 -0.10 -21.58 -5.04
CA ARG A 92 -0.50 -20.23 -5.48
C ARG A 92 0.05 -19.15 -4.59
N VAL A 93 0.19 -17.96 -5.15
CA VAL A 93 0.53 -16.75 -4.40
C VAL A 93 -0.73 -16.18 -3.77
N VAL A 94 -0.76 -16.11 -2.44
CA VAL A 94 -1.83 -15.47 -1.67
C VAL A 94 -1.31 -14.16 -1.12
N GLY A 95 -2.05 -13.09 -1.36
CA GLY A 95 -1.71 -11.75 -0.89
C GLY A 95 -2.47 -11.39 0.38
N ALA A 96 -1.74 -10.91 1.37
CA ALA A 96 -2.29 -10.38 2.61
C ALA A 96 -1.87 -8.92 2.75
N MET A 97 -2.81 -8.07 3.15
CA MET A 97 -2.56 -6.66 3.42
C MET A 97 -3.06 -6.29 4.81
N GLN A 98 -2.39 -5.31 5.42
CA GLN A 98 -2.81 -4.68 6.66
C GLN A 98 -3.01 -3.20 6.40
N LEU A 99 -4.26 -2.75 6.40
CA LEU A 99 -4.62 -1.34 6.35
C LEU A 99 -4.71 -0.81 7.77
N TYR A 100 -3.85 0.14 8.12
CA TYR A 100 -3.81 0.77 9.43
C TYR A 100 -4.23 2.24 9.35
N SER A 101 -5.11 2.65 10.26
CA SER A 101 -5.49 4.05 10.47
C SER A 101 -4.65 4.65 11.61
N VAL A 102 -3.85 5.67 11.31
CA VAL A 102 -3.03 6.37 12.31
C VAL A 102 -3.89 7.09 13.35
N GLU A 103 -4.97 7.70 12.90
CA GLU A 103 -5.88 8.46 13.76
C GLU A 103 -6.66 7.55 14.70
N ARG A 104 -7.28 6.50 14.14
CA ARG A 104 -8.12 5.57 14.91
C ARG A 104 -7.31 4.50 15.64
N LYS A 105 -6.02 4.34 15.31
CA LYS A 105 -5.10 3.32 15.84
C LYS A 105 -5.63 1.89 15.71
N VAL A 106 -6.27 1.61 14.58
CA VAL A 106 -6.83 0.27 14.28
C VAL A 106 -6.29 -0.27 12.97
N SER A 107 -6.08 -1.58 12.93
CA SER A 107 -5.69 -2.33 11.74
C SER A 107 -6.87 -3.13 11.21
N LYS A 108 -6.97 -3.24 9.89
CA LYS A 108 -7.90 -4.13 9.20
C LYS A 108 -7.11 -5.03 8.24
N PRO A 109 -7.20 -6.37 8.38
CA PRO A 109 -6.67 -7.29 7.38
C PRO A 109 -7.53 -7.24 6.10
N ILE A 110 -6.87 -7.32 4.94
CA ILE A 110 -7.51 -7.32 3.62
C ILE A 110 -6.76 -8.33 2.73
N ASP A 111 -7.48 -9.15 1.99
CA ASP A 111 -6.89 -9.99 0.94
C ASP A 111 -6.59 -9.13 -0.29
N GLY A 112 -5.31 -9.04 -0.67
CA GLY A 112 -4.89 -8.22 -1.81
C GLY A 112 -3.42 -8.37 -2.13
N LEU A 113 -3.11 -8.17 -3.41
CA LEU A 113 -1.79 -8.41 -4.00
C LEU A 113 -1.13 -7.13 -4.51
N ALA A 114 -1.92 -6.17 -4.97
CA ALA A 114 -1.46 -4.86 -5.38
C ALA A 114 -2.47 -3.80 -4.95
N ALA A 115 -1.99 -2.63 -4.55
CA ALA A 115 -2.84 -1.54 -4.09
C ALA A 115 -2.18 -0.18 -4.28
N ALA A 116 -2.99 0.87 -4.28
CA ALA A 116 -2.56 2.26 -4.29
C ALA A 116 -3.62 3.17 -3.66
N PHE A 117 -3.19 4.27 -3.05
CA PHE A 117 -4.07 5.34 -2.61
C PHE A 117 -4.20 6.40 -3.71
N THR A 118 -5.36 7.06 -3.78
CA THR A 118 -5.53 8.27 -4.58
C THR A 118 -6.41 9.28 -3.85
N GLN A 119 -6.25 10.54 -4.25
CA GLN A 119 -7.16 11.62 -3.93
C GLN A 119 -8.13 11.76 -5.09
N PHE A 120 -9.44 11.78 -4.81
CA PHE A 120 -10.47 11.84 -5.83
C PHE A 120 -11.60 12.77 -5.38
N LYS A 121 -12.05 13.67 -6.26
CA LYS A 121 -13.16 14.59 -5.97
C LYS A 121 -14.41 14.07 -6.66
N CYS A 122 -15.31 13.43 -5.90
CA CYS A 122 -16.58 12.95 -6.42
C CYS A 122 -17.40 14.12 -7.01
N GLU A 123 -18.20 13.82 -8.04
CA GLU A 123 -19.12 14.81 -8.60
C GLU A 123 -20.05 15.37 -7.51
N GLY A 124 -20.22 16.70 -7.50
CA GLY A 124 -21.04 17.40 -6.51
C GLY A 124 -20.40 17.58 -5.13
N ASN A 125 -19.31 16.88 -4.80
CA ASN A 125 -18.59 17.07 -3.54
C ASN A 125 -17.73 18.34 -3.57
N ARG A 126 -17.54 18.95 -2.39
CA ARG A 126 -16.66 20.12 -2.23
C ARG A 126 -15.23 19.70 -1.96
N GLU A 127 -15.08 18.78 -1.00
CA GLU A 127 -13.80 18.28 -0.53
C GLU A 127 -13.38 17.01 -1.26
N ILE A 128 -12.09 16.71 -1.22
CA ILE A 128 -11.50 15.53 -1.84
C ILE A 128 -11.66 14.31 -0.91
N SER A 129 -12.07 13.18 -1.48
CA SER A 129 -12.08 11.88 -0.81
C SER A 129 -10.72 11.19 -0.92
N THR A 130 -10.32 10.48 0.13
CA THR A 130 -9.16 9.58 0.08
C THR A 130 -9.63 8.18 -0.24
N LEU A 131 -9.22 7.66 -1.40
CA LEU A 131 -9.59 6.34 -1.86
C LEU A 131 -8.42 5.36 -1.73
N LEU A 132 -8.74 4.12 -1.37
CA LEU A 132 -7.87 2.96 -1.50
C LEU A 132 -8.37 2.09 -2.65
N CYS A 133 -7.51 1.91 -3.66
CA CYS A 133 -7.71 0.93 -4.71
C CYS A 133 -6.83 -0.30 -4.44
N TYR A 134 -7.39 -1.50 -4.56
CA TYR A 134 -6.63 -2.74 -4.44
C TYR A 134 -7.17 -3.86 -5.32
N ALA A 135 -6.27 -4.71 -5.80
CA ALA A 135 -6.56 -5.85 -6.64
C ALA A 135 -6.10 -7.15 -5.98
N VAL A 136 -6.89 -8.20 -6.21
CA VAL A 136 -6.63 -9.55 -5.72
C VAL A 136 -7.02 -10.55 -6.80
N ARG A 137 -6.35 -11.71 -6.82
CA ARG A 137 -6.82 -12.89 -7.54
C ARG A 137 -6.99 -14.02 -6.56
N THR A 138 -8.21 -14.52 -6.44
CA THR A 138 -8.56 -15.65 -5.58
C THR A 138 -9.00 -16.83 -6.45
N GLN A 139 -9.43 -17.93 -5.82
CA GLN A 139 -10.04 -19.04 -6.58
C GLN A 139 -11.32 -18.61 -7.31
N ALA A 140 -12.03 -17.62 -6.77
CA ALA A 140 -13.25 -17.08 -7.37
C ALA A 140 -12.98 -16.11 -8.53
N GLY A 141 -11.71 -15.82 -8.84
CA GLY A 141 -11.31 -14.91 -9.92
C GLY A 141 -10.58 -13.66 -9.43
N GLY A 142 -10.31 -12.79 -10.38
CA GLY A 142 -9.68 -11.48 -10.16
C GLY A 142 -10.70 -10.42 -9.80
N LYS A 143 -10.42 -9.60 -8.78
CA LYS A 143 -11.25 -8.46 -8.40
C LYS A 143 -10.41 -7.22 -8.17
N LEU A 144 -10.95 -6.07 -8.59
CA LEU A 144 -10.47 -4.73 -8.27
C LEU A 144 -11.52 -4.07 -7.37
N HIS A 145 -11.06 -3.52 -6.25
CA HIS A 145 -11.88 -2.78 -5.32
C HIS A 145 -11.42 -1.33 -5.25
N VAL A 146 -12.38 -0.39 -5.23
CA VAL A 146 -12.14 1.02 -4.92
C VAL A 146 -13.05 1.38 -3.74
N ILE A 147 -12.45 1.81 -2.64
CA ILE A 147 -13.17 2.18 -1.42
C ILE A 147 -12.70 3.53 -0.90
N GLU A 148 -13.60 4.28 -0.28
CA GLU A 148 -13.21 5.42 0.56
C GLU A 148 -12.64 4.93 1.88
N VAL A 149 -11.59 5.59 2.35
CA VAL A 149 -11.01 5.34 3.67
C VAL A 149 -11.22 6.55 4.58
N GLY A 150 -11.70 6.29 5.79
CA GLY A 150 -12.00 7.33 6.78
C GLY A 150 -13.45 7.78 6.77
N THR A 151 -13.69 8.89 7.45
CA THR A 151 -15.01 9.54 7.45
C THR A 151 -15.02 10.58 6.33
N PRO A 152 -16.02 10.60 5.44
CA PRO A 152 -16.18 11.66 4.46
C PRO A 152 -16.20 13.04 5.14
N ALA A 153 -15.66 14.05 4.48
CA ALA A 153 -15.72 15.41 4.99
C ALA A 153 -17.17 15.89 5.18
N THR A 154 -17.42 16.77 6.16
CA THR A 154 -18.76 17.30 6.42
C THR A 154 -19.33 17.96 5.17
N GLY A 155 -20.50 17.48 4.72
CA GLY A 155 -21.17 17.97 3.52
C GLY A 155 -20.79 17.25 2.23
N ASN A 156 -19.81 16.34 2.24
CA ASN A 156 -19.57 15.42 1.13
C ASN A 156 -20.52 14.23 1.19
N GLN A 157 -20.94 13.75 0.02
CA GLN A 157 -21.49 12.41 -0.14
C GLN A 157 -20.36 11.37 -0.12
N PRO A 158 -20.53 10.22 0.54
CA PRO A 158 -19.53 9.17 0.54
C PRO A 158 -19.33 8.59 -0.86
N TYR A 159 -18.10 8.22 -1.18
CA TYR A 159 -17.81 7.52 -2.42
C TYR A 159 -18.45 6.12 -2.41
N SER A 160 -19.18 5.80 -3.46
CA SER A 160 -19.84 4.51 -3.63
C SER A 160 -18.82 3.43 -4.00
N LYS A 161 -18.55 2.50 -3.06
CA LYS A 161 -17.60 1.39 -3.25
C LYS A 161 -17.79 0.70 -4.60
N LYS A 162 -16.68 0.51 -5.32
CA LYS A 162 -16.63 -0.28 -6.56
C LYS A 162 -15.96 -1.64 -6.32
N ALA A 163 -16.46 -2.64 -7.02
CA ALA A 163 -15.93 -3.98 -7.06
C ALA A 163 -16.15 -4.55 -8.47
N VAL A 164 -15.09 -4.59 -9.27
CA VAL A 164 -15.14 -5.00 -10.69
C VAL A 164 -14.23 -6.19 -10.93
N ASP A 165 -14.52 -6.95 -11.98
CA ASP A 165 -13.71 -8.11 -12.36
C ASP A 165 -12.40 -7.70 -13.01
N VAL A 166 -11.31 -8.35 -12.59
CA VAL A 166 -10.02 -8.30 -13.28
C VAL A 166 -9.91 -9.55 -14.14
N PHE A 167 -9.96 -9.36 -15.45
CA PHE A 167 -9.87 -10.45 -16.41
C PHE A 167 -8.47 -11.06 -16.42
N PHE A 168 -8.41 -12.39 -16.38
CA PHE A 168 -7.19 -13.15 -16.63
C PHE A 168 -7.51 -14.20 -17.70
N PRO A 169 -6.77 -14.24 -18.82
CA PRO A 169 -7.06 -15.17 -19.88
C PRO A 169 -6.77 -16.63 -19.47
N PRO A 170 -7.39 -17.65 -20.13
CA PRO A 170 -7.26 -19.06 -19.74
C PRO A 170 -5.82 -19.59 -19.71
N GLU A 171 -4.93 -19.07 -20.54
CA GLU A 171 -3.50 -19.40 -20.58
C GLU A 171 -2.72 -18.83 -19.38
N ALA A 172 -3.24 -17.80 -18.72
CA ALA A 172 -2.59 -17.10 -17.62
C ALA A 172 -3.11 -17.60 -16.25
N GLN A 173 -3.22 -18.92 -16.04
CA GLN A 173 -3.84 -19.50 -14.83
C GLN A 173 -3.16 -19.08 -13.51
N ASN A 174 -1.84 -18.95 -13.54
CA ASN A 174 -1.02 -18.60 -12.37
C ASN A 174 -0.61 -17.12 -12.33
N ASP A 175 -1.17 -16.30 -13.22
CA ASP A 175 -0.91 -14.87 -13.22
C ASP A 175 -1.64 -14.17 -12.05
N PHE A 176 -1.19 -13.00 -11.64
CA PHE A 176 -1.83 -12.25 -10.55
C PHE A 176 -1.37 -10.79 -10.53
N PRO A 177 -2.11 -9.88 -9.88
CA PRO A 177 -1.69 -8.48 -9.77
C PRO A 177 -0.36 -8.32 -9.03
N VAL A 178 0.59 -7.56 -9.57
CA VAL A 178 1.91 -7.34 -8.92
C VAL A 178 2.18 -5.88 -8.60
N ALA A 179 1.63 -4.95 -9.38
CA ALA A 179 1.84 -3.53 -9.16
C ALA A 179 0.59 -2.76 -9.54
N MET A 180 0.32 -1.69 -8.79
CA MET A 180 -0.77 -0.77 -9.04
C MET A 180 -0.25 0.66 -8.87
N GLN A 181 -0.65 1.56 -9.76
CA GLN A 181 -0.45 3.00 -9.62
C GLN A 181 -1.73 3.72 -10.02
N MET A 182 -1.91 4.91 -9.47
CA MET A 182 -3.06 5.76 -9.75
C MET A 182 -2.56 7.01 -10.45
N SER A 183 -3.29 7.49 -11.45
CA SER A 183 -3.05 8.81 -12.04
C SER A 183 -4.12 9.78 -11.57
N PRO A 184 -3.84 10.66 -10.59
CA PRO A 184 -4.78 11.69 -10.13
C PRO A 184 -5.15 12.71 -11.22
N LYS A 185 -4.36 12.79 -12.30
CA LYS A 185 -4.63 13.69 -13.43
C LYS A 185 -5.75 13.18 -14.34
N TYR A 186 -5.86 11.86 -14.46
CA TYR A 186 -6.75 11.20 -15.42
C TYR A 186 -7.79 10.33 -14.73
N ASP A 187 -7.72 10.23 -13.40
CA ASP A 187 -8.54 9.33 -12.59
C ASP A 187 -8.52 7.88 -13.12
N ILE A 188 -7.33 7.39 -13.48
CA ILE A 188 -7.11 6.03 -13.99
C ILE A 188 -6.26 5.21 -13.01
N VAL A 189 -6.70 3.97 -12.77
CA VAL A 189 -5.93 2.89 -12.15
C VAL A 189 -5.10 2.18 -13.21
N TYR A 190 -3.79 2.10 -13.02
CA TYR A 190 -2.90 1.24 -13.80
C TYR A 190 -2.56 0.00 -12.99
N LEU A 191 -2.93 -1.17 -13.50
CA LEU A 191 -2.67 -2.46 -12.87
C LEU A 191 -1.78 -3.31 -13.77
N ILE A 192 -0.67 -3.79 -13.23
CA ILE A 192 0.26 -4.70 -13.92
C ILE A 192 0.20 -6.07 -13.26
N THR A 193 0.20 -7.11 -14.08
CA THR A 193 0.20 -8.51 -13.63
C THR A 193 1.59 -9.14 -13.69
N LYS A 194 1.75 -10.30 -13.04
CA LYS A 194 3.01 -11.05 -12.99
C LYS A 194 3.50 -11.45 -14.39
N TYR A 195 2.59 -11.75 -15.31
CA TYR A 195 2.92 -12.14 -16.68
C TYR A 195 3.10 -10.93 -17.63
N GLY A 196 2.97 -9.70 -17.11
CA GLY A 196 3.24 -8.48 -17.87
C GLY A 196 2.03 -7.89 -18.58
N TYR A 197 0.81 -8.36 -18.28
CA TYR A 197 -0.40 -7.69 -18.76
C TYR A 197 -0.57 -6.34 -18.05
N ILE A 198 -1.11 -5.36 -18.77
CA ILE A 198 -1.50 -4.07 -18.23
C ILE A 198 -3.01 -3.91 -18.37
N HIS A 199 -3.65 -3.48 -17.29
CA HIS A 199 -5.06 -3.13 -17.23
C HIS A 199 -5.18 -1.68 -16.82
N LEU A 200 -6.15 -0.99 -17.41
CA LEU A 200 -6.53 0.37 -17.07
C LEU A 200 -7.98 0.31 -16.58
N TYR A 201 -8.27 1.01 -15.49
CA TYR A 201 -9.63 1.14 -14.97
C TYR A 201 -9.92 2.59 -14.62
N ASP A 202 -11.14 3.05 -14.89
CA ASP A 202 -11.63 4.31 -14.36
C ASP A 202 -11.81 4.24 -12.83
N VAL A 203 -11.40 5.28 -12.12
CA VAL A 203 -11.50 5.35 -10.66
C VAL A 203 -12.94 5.53 -10.21
N GLU A 204 -13.75 6.28 -10.95
CA GLU A 204 -15.12 6.59 -10.54
C GLU A 204 -16.04 5.37 -10.69
N THR A 205 -15.95 4.69 -11.83
CA THR A 205 -16.87 3.60 -12.19
C THR A 205 -16.25 2.21 -12.08
N GLY A 206 -14.93 2.09 -12.22
CA GLY A 206 -14.22 0.81 -12.35
C GLY A 206 -14.30 0.19 -13.75
N THR A 207 -14.70 0.95 -14.78
CA THR A 207 -14.76 0.43 -16.16
C THR A 207 -13.39 0.27 -16.77
#